data_AF-A0AAE4EW25-F1
#
_entry.id   AF-A0AAE4EW25-F1
#
_cell.length_a   1.000
_cell.length_b   1.000
_cell.length_c   1.000
_cell.angle_alpha   90.00
_cell.angle_beta   90.00
_cell.angle_gamma   90.00
#
_symmetry.space_group_name_H-M   'P 1'
#
loop_
_entity.id
_entity.type
_entity.pdbx_description
1 polymer ?
#
loop_
_entity_poly.entity_id
_entity_poly.type
_entity_poly.pdbx_seq_one_letter_code
_entity_poly.pdbx_strand_id
1 'polypeptide(L)'
;MRQRFGSAVAVAVTLYVLDGSIRYAAASAVIAFCVWLVVDAAQAAVGDYADHVVFGLLIFGFVGYWSATGGPAWVLVPVALLGCWFLLDGVQHLRHGVTRDEVGVPYTHDGSPITGLPKALLVRLAEPFLL
;
A
#
# COMPACT_ATOMS: atom_id res chain seq x y z
N MET A 1 5.83 4.65 17.28
CA MET A 1 7.12 5.27 16.89
C MET A 1 8.32 4.30 16.88
N ARG A 2 8.69 3.63 17.98
CA ARG A 2 9.91 2.78 18.04
C ARG A 2 9.97 1.69 16.96
N GLN A 3 8.83 1.05 16.67
CA GLN A 3 8.72 0.06 15.60
C GLN A 3 8.92 0.66 14.22
N ARG A 4 8.24 1.79 13.90
CA ARG A 4 8.40 2.52 12.63
C ARG A 4 9.84 2.96 12.39
N PHE A 5 10.53 3.42 13.45
CA PHE A 5 11.94 3.77 13.38
C PHE A 5 12.81 2.55 13.06
N GLY A 6 12.58 1.42 13.74
CA GLY A 6 13.28 0.16 13.44
C GLY A 6 13.07 -0.31 12.00
N SER A 7 11.84 -0.23 11.48
CA SER A 7 11.53 -0.56 10.09
C SER A 7 12.22 0.40 9.10
N ALA A 8 12.35 1.69 9.45
CA ALA A 8 13.03 2.67 8.59
C ALA A 8 14.53 2.38 8.50
N VAL A 9 15.14 1.98 9.63
CA VAL A 9 16.52 1.50 9.66
C VAL A 9 16.68 0.25 8.80
N ALA A 10 15.74 -0.70 8.87
CA ALA A 10 15.78 -1.90 8.03
C ALA A 10 15.70 -1.55 6.53
N VAL A 11 14.84 -0.60 6.14
CA VAL A 11 14.77 -0.08 4.76
C VAL A 11 16.11 0.54 4.36
N ALA A 12 16.70 1.39 5.22
CA ALA A 12 17.99 2.01 4.94
C ALA A 12 19.09 0.96 4.72
N VAL A 13 19.20 -0.02 5.62
CA VAL A 13 20.21 -1.08 5.52
C VAL A 13 20.01 -1.90 4.25
N THR A 14 18.77 -2.28 3.93
CA THR A 14 18.46 -3.06 2.74
C THR A 14 18.86 -2.32 1.47
N LEU A 15 18.47 -1.04 1.35
CA LEU A 15 18.81 -0.24 0.17
C LEU A 15 20.31 0.05 0.09
N TYR A 16 20.98 0.25 1.23
CA TYR A 16 22.43 0.42 1.26
C TYR A 16 23.16 -0.84 0.79
N VAL A 17 22.69 -2.04 1.17
CA VAL A 17 23.27 -3.30 0.70
C VAL A 17 23.06 -3.49 -0.80
N LEU A 18 21.91 -3.08 -1.34
CA LEU A 18 21.58 -3.25 -2.76
C LEU A 18 22.28 -2.24 -3.69
N ASP A 19 22.37 -0.97 -3.28
CA ASP A 19 22.82 0.13 -4.14
C ASP A 19 24.19 0.70 -3.71
N GLY A 20 24.64 0.44 -2.48
CA GLY A 20 25.89 0.96 -1.90
C GLY A 20 25.86 2.46 -1.56
N SER A 21 24.81 3.19 -1.94
CA SER A 21 24.69 4.63 -1.72
C SER A 21 24.03 4.97 -0.38
N ILE A 22 24.83 5.48 0.56
CA ILE A 22 24.32 5.93 1.87
C ILE A 22 23.31 7.09 1.75
N ARG A 23 23.50 7.98 0.77
CA ARG A 23 22.60 9.12 0.56
C ARG A 23 21.23 8.65 0.09
N TYR A 24 21.20 7.72 -0.86
CA TYR A 24 19.96 7.15 -1.37
C TYR A 24 19.23 6.34 -0.30
N ALA A 25 19.96 5.50 0.44
CA ALA A 25 19.43 4.71 1.55
C ALA A 25 18.83 5.59 2.66
N ALA A 26 19.56 6.63 3.09
CA ALA A 26 19.09 7.54 4.13
C ALA A 26 17.87 8.35 3.68
N ALA A 27 17.89 8.90 2.46
CA ALA A 27 16.76 9.66 1.92
C ALA A 27 15.50 8.79 1.83
N SER A 28 15.63 7.58 1.29
CA SER A 28 14.51 6.63 1.17
C SER A 28 13.95 6.21 2.53
N ALA A 29 14.82 6.01 3.53
CA ALA A 29 14.39 5.67 4.89
C ALA A 29 13.62 6.81 5.57
N VAL A 30 14.06 8.06 5.39
CA VAL A 30 13.34 9.24 5.90
C VAL A 30 11.98 9.35 5.22
N ILE A 31 11.92 9.20 3.89
CA ILE A 31 10.66 9.23 3.14
C ILE A 31 9.71 8.14 3.64
N ALA A 32 10.19 6.90 3.77
CA ALA A 32 9.39 5.78 4.25
C ALA A 32 8.85 6.03 5.67
N PHE A 33 9.69 6.55 6.57
CA PHE A 33 9.27 6.91 7.92
C PHE A 33 8.18 7.99 7.92
N CYS A 34 8.35 9.06 7.13
CA CYS A 34 7.35 10.10 6.99
C CYS A 34 6.03 9.57 6.43
N VAL A 35 6.07 8.71 5.40
CA VAL A 35 4.87 8.07 4.84
C VAL A 35 4.15 7.25 5.89
N TRP A 36 4.87 6.46 6.70
CA TRP A 36 4.24 5.70 7.78
C TRP A 36 3.62 6.58 8.87
N LEU A 37 4.24 7.71 9.20
CA LEU A 37 3.62 8.66 10.14
C LEU A 37 2.33 9.25 9.58
N VAL A 38 2.31 9.60 8.29
CA VAL A 38 1.10 10.09 7.61
C VAL A 38 0.02 9.01 7.59
N VAL A 39 0.39 7.76 7.29
CA VAL A 39 -0.51 6.61 7.33
C VAL A 39 -1.08 6.38 8.73
N ASP A 40 -0.22 6.34 9.75
CA ASP A 40 -0.63 6.14 11.15
C ASP A 40 -1.60 7.26 11.59
N ALA A 41 -1.30 8.51 11.21
CA ALA A 41 -2.17 9.66 11.50
C ALA A 41 -3.50 9.59 10.75
N ALA A 42 -3.49 9.22 9.47
CA ALA A 42 -4.69 9.06 8.66
C ALA A 42 -5.59 7.97 9.24
N GLN A 43 -5.01 6.84 9.64
CA GLN A 43 -5.75 5.74 10.26
C GLN A 43 -6.39 6.16 11.58
N ALA A 44 -5.63 6.86 12.44
CA ALA A 44 -6.14 7.34 13.71
C ALA A 44 -7.24 8.41 13.55
N ALA A 45 -7.21 9.23 12.49
CA ALA A 45 -8.13 10.33 12.29
C ALA A 45 -9.38 9.96 11.48
N VAL A 46 -9.25 9.07 10.49
CA VAL A 46 -10.28 8.80 9.48
C VAL A 46 -10.83 7.38 9.56
N GLY A 47 -10.01 6.41 9.96
CA GLY A 47 -10.40 5.00 10.09
C GLY A 47 -9.38 4.03 9.52
N ASP A 48 -9.56 2.75 9.81
CA ASP A 48 -8.57 1.68 9.60
C ASP A 48 -8.06 1.56 8.14
N TYR A 49 -8.92 1.88 7.16
CA TYR A 49 -8.63 1.84 5.72
C TYR A 49 -8.13 3.16 5.12
N ALA A 50 -7.87 4.19 5.93
CA ALA A 50 -7.39 5.48 5.43
C ALA A 50 -5.99 5.40 4.79
N ASP A 51 -5.20 4.40 5.17
CA ASP A 51 -3.92 4.12 4.54
C ASP A 51 -4.04 3.72 3.07
N HIS A 52 -5.11 3.01 2.70
CA HIS A 52 -5.37 2.65 1.30
C HIS A 52 -5.61 3.90 0.45
N VAL A 53 -6.32 4.90 1.00
CA VAL A 53 -6.49 6.20 0.34
C VAL A 53 -5.14 6.92 0.20
N VAL A 54 -4.33 6.96 1.26
CA VAL A 54 -2.98 7.57 1.23
C VAL A 54 -2.10 6.89 0.17
N PHE A 55 -2.08 5.56 0.12
CA PHE A 55 -1.30 4.81 -0.87
C PHE A 55 -1.81 5.05 -2.30
N GLY A 56 -3.14 5.06 -2.51
CA GLY A 56 -3.72 5.37 -3.82
C GLY A 56 -3.31 6.75 -4.32
N LEU A 57 -3.34 7.77 -3.45
CA LEU A 57 -2.88 9.13 -3.78
C LEU A 57 -1.38 9.20 -4.08
N LEU A 58 -0.54 8.51 -3.29
CA LEU A 58 0.90 8.43 -3.53
C LEU A 58 1.21 7.75 -4.88
N ILE A 59 0.47 6.70 -5.23
CA ILE A 59 0.58 6.02 -6.52
C ILE A 59 0.23 6.98 -7.66
N PHE A 60 -0.86 7.74 -7.56
CA PHE A 60 -1.19 8.75 -8.57
C PHE A 60 -0.16 9.88 -8.65
N GLY A 61 0.39 10.32 -7.52
CA GLY A 61 1.51 11.25 -7.49
C GLY A 61 2.72 10.71 -8.25
N PHE A 62 3.05 9.44 -8.05
CA PHE A 62 4.11 8.75 -8.80
C PHE A 62 3.78 8.64 -10.30
N VAL A 63 2.55 8.29 -10.68
CA VAL A 63 2.11 8.25 -12.09
C VAL A 63 2.28 9.63 -12.75
N GLY A 64 1.84 10.69 -12.05
CA GLY A 64 2.01 12.07 -12.50
C GLY A 64 3.48 12.42 -12.71
N TYR A 65 4.32 12.16 -11.71
CA TYR A 65 5.77 12.36 -11.81
C TYR A 65 6.39 11.58 -12.98
N TRP A 66 6.10 10.29 -13.08
CA TRP A 66 6.64 9.38 -14.11
C TRP A 66 6.28 9.85 -15.52
N SER A 67 5.02 10.26 -15.70
CA SER A 67 4.53 10.83 -16.96
C SER A 67 5.26 12.12 -17.34
N ALA A 68 5.52 12.99 -16.36
CA ALA A 68 6.23 14.26 -16.57
C ALA A 68 7.71 14.06 -16.88
N THR A 69 8.35 13.03 -16.33
CA THR A 69 9.76 12.71 -16.59
C THR A 69 9.99 11.89 -17.86
N GLY A 70 8.94 11.57 -18.63
CA GLY A 70 9.05 10.83 -19.89
C GLY A 70 9.41 9.35 -19.70
N GLY A 71 9.04 8.76 -18.58
CA GLY A 71 9.26 7.34 -18.32
C GLY A 71 8.48 6.43 -19.29
N PRO A 72 8.85 5.14 -19.40
CA PRO A 72 8.14 4.17 -20.24
C PRO A 72 6.63 4.15 -19.97
N ALA A 73 5.84 4.45 -21.01
CA ALA A 73 4.39 4.61 -20.91
C ALA A 73 3.65 3.31 -20.54
N TRP A 74 4.24 2.15 -20.83
CA TRP A 74 3.63 0.84 -20.52
C TRP A 74 3.45 0.61 -19.02
N VAL A 75 4.20 1.33 -18.16
CA VAL A 75 4.08 1.28 -16.70
C VAL A 75 2.86 2.07 -16.20
N LEU A 76 2.41 3.09 -16.94
CA LEU A 76 1.39 4.03 -16.46
C LEU A 76 0.04 3.34 -16.22
N VAL A 77 -0.41 2.51 -17.15
CA VAL A 77 -1.72 1.83 -17.05
C VAL A 77 -1.80 0.90 -15.84
N PRO A 78 -0.90 -0.10 -15.66
CA PRO A 78 -1.00 -1.01 -14.52
C PRO A 78 -0.84 -0.28 -13.18
N VAL A 79 0.04 0.73 -13.10
CA VAL A 79 0.24 1.50 -11.87
C VAL A 79 -0.97 2.39 -11.56
N ALA A 80 -1.57 3.02 -12.57
CA ALA A 80 -2.80 3.80 -12.38
C ALA A 80 -3.98 2.92 -11.94
N LEU A 81 -4.12 1.71 -12.51
CA LEU A 81 -5.13 0.74 -12.08
C LEU A 81 -4.93 0.32 -10.62
N LEU A 82 -3.68 0.12 -10.19
CA LEU A 82 -3.36 -0.14 -8.78
C LEU A 82 -3.74 1.05 -7.89
N GLY A 83 -3.47 2.28 -8.34
CA GLY A 83 -3.90 3.49 -7.63
C GLY A 83 -5.41 3.60 -7.49
N CYS A 84 -6.15 3.37 -8.58
CA CYS A 84 -7.62 3.30 -8.57
C CYS A 84 -8.13 2.26 -7.57
N TRP A 85 -7.52 1.07 -7.59
CA TRP A 85 -7.88 -0.03 -6.71
C TRP A 85 -7.78 0.39 -5.23
N PHE A 86 -6.63 0.94 -4.84
CA PHE A 86 -6.39 1.40 -3.47
C PHE A 86 -7.36 2.51 -3.04
N LEU A 87 -7.65 3.47 -3.92
CA LEU A 87 -8.64 4.51 -3.61
C LEU A 87 -10.04 3.94 -3.42
N LEU A 88 -10.50 3.06 -4.33
CA LEU A 88 -11.81 2.45 -4.24
C LEU A 88 -11.93 1.61 -2.97
N ASP A 89 -10.94 0.77 -2.68
CA ASP A 89 -10.89 -0.05 -1.47
C ASP A 89 -10.93 0.79 -0.19
N GLY A 90 -10.06 1.79 -0.09
CA GLY A 90 -10.04 2.69 1.06
C GLY A 90 -11.35 3.45 1.23
N VAL A 91 -11.88 4.05 0.17
CA VAL A 91 -13.11 4.84 0.23
C VAL A 91 -14.33 3.96 0.57
N GLN A 92 -14.45 2.77 -0.01
CA GLN A 92 -15.61 1.92 0.26
C GLN A 92 -15.61 1.37 1.69
N HIS A 93 -14.46 0.97 2.22
CA HIS A 93 -14.37 0.53 3.60
C HIS A 93 -14.63 1.67 4.58
N LEU A 94 -14.06 2.85 4.33
CA LEU A 94 -14.33 4.04 5.16
C LEU A 94 -15.80 4.48 5.09
N ARG A 95 -16.42 4.41 3.91
CA ARG A 95 -17.84 4.75 3.72
C ARG A 95 -18.77 3.82 4.48
N HIS A 96 -18.46 2.53 4.49
CA HIS A 96 -19.28 1.53 5.17
C HIS A 96 -18.84 1.28 6.62
N GLY A 97 -17.84 2.01 7.12
CA GLY A 97 -17.33 1.89 8.49
C GLY A 97 -16.67 0.53 8.77
N VAL A 98 -16.29 -0.21 7.74
CA VAL A 98 -15.78 -1.57 7.85
C VAL A 98 -14.31 -1.55 8.24
N THR A 99 -13.98 -2.27 9.31
CA THR A 99 -12.63 -2.41 9.86
C THR A 99 -12.00 -3.72 9.40
N ARG A 100 -10.67 -3.83 9.44
CA ARG A 100 -9.96 -5.04 8.99
C ARG A 100 -10.33 -6.29 9.77
N ASP A 101 -10.76 -6.13 11.02
CA ASP A 101 -11.22 -7.23 11.86
C ASP A 101 -12.58 -7.79 11.38
N GLU A 102 -13.37 -6.99 10.65
CA GLU A 102 -14.67 -7.39 10.10
C GLU A 102 -14.54 -8.01 8.70
N VAL A 103 -13.56 -7.57 7.90
CA VAL A 103 -13.20 -8.17 6.60
C VAL A 103 -12.37 -9.44 6.79
N GLY A 104 -11.65 -9.50 7.90
CA GLY A 104 -10.89 -10.64 8.38
C GLY A 104 -11.79 -11.77 8.86
N VAL A 105 -12.69 -12.28 8.02
CA VAL A 105 -13.08 -13.68 8.16
C VAL A 105 -11.76 -14.45 8.05
N PRO A 106 -11.33 -15.21 9.09
CA PRO A 106 -10.17 -16.06 8.94
C PRO A 106 -10.47 -16.96 7.75
N TYR A 107 -9.76 -16.73 6.64
CA TYR A 107 -9.96 -17.50 5.41
C TYR A 107 -9.57 -18.93 5.73
N THR A 108 -10.55 -19.74 6.10
CA THR A 108 -10.38 -21.18 6.21
C THR A 108 -9.98 -21.64 4.83
N HIS A 109 -8.72 -22.05 4.68
CA HIS A 109 -8.25 -22.72 3.47
C HIS A 109 -8.96 -24.08 3.36
N ASP A 110 -10.23 -24.07 2.97
CA ASP A 110 -10.89 -25.24 2.41
C ASP A 110 -10.31 -25.46 1.00
N GLY A 111 -9.03 -25.86 0.94
CA GLY A 111 -8.28 -26.05 -0.31
C GLY A 111 -6.76 -26.07 -0.15
N SER A 112 -6.09 -26.78 -1.06
CA SER A 112 -4.62 -26.80 -1.22
C SER A 112 -4.07 -25.38 -1.40
N PRO A 113 -2.81 -25.07 -0.99
CA PRO A 113 -2.18 -23.76 -1.21
C PRO A 113 -2.27 -23.26 -2.66
N ILE A 114 -2.31 -24.20 -3.61
CA ILE A 114 -2.37 -23.93 -5.06
C ILE A 114 -3.75 -23.38 -5.47
N THR A 115 -4.83 -23.77 -4.80
CA THR A 115 -6.20 -23.32 -5.12
C THR A 115 -6.72 -22.28 -4.13
N GLY A 116 -6.28 -22.36 -2.87
CA GLY A 116 -6.68 -21.45 -1.79
C GLY A 116 -6.11 -20.04 -1.97
N LEU A 117 -4.84 -19.91 -2.36
CA LEU A 117 -4.17 -18.61 -2.47
C LEU A 117 -4.68 -17.77 -3.65
N PRO A 118 -4.82 -18.32 -4.88
CA PRO A 118 -5.42 -17.57 -5.99
C PRO A 118 -6.87 -17.16 -5.71
N LYS A 119 -7.65 -18.06 -5.08
CA LYS A 119 -9.03 -17.75 -4.69
C LYS A 119 -9.06 -16.60 -3.67
N ALA A 120 -8.21 -16.64 -2.64
CA ALA A 120 -8.11 -15.58 -1.65
C ALA A 120 -7.73 -14.23 -2.28
N LEU A 121 -6.75 -14.24 -3.20
CA LEU A 121 -6.37 -13.03 -3.93
C LEU A 121 -7.51 -12.48 -4.78
N LEU A 122 -8.24 -13.33 -5.49
CA LEU A 122 -9.38 -12.91 -6.31
C LEU A 122 -10.52 -12.32 -5.48
N VAL A 123 -10.82 -12.89 -4.31
CA VAL A 123 -11.89 -12.35 -3.45
C VAL A 123 -11.46 -11.03 -2.82
N ARG A 124 -10.20 -10.91 -2.35
CA ARG A 124 -9.67 -9.62 -1.89
C ARG A 124 -9.66 -8.57 -3.01
N LEU A 125 -9.41 -9.01 -4.24
CA LEU A 125 -9.53 -8.20 -5.46
C LEU A 125 -10.99 -8.00 -5.92
N ALA A 126 -11.99 -8.37 -5.13
CA ALA A 126 -13.39 -8.09 -5.42
C ALA A 126 -14.07 -7.30 -4.28
N GLU A 127 -13.52 -7.37 -3.07
CA GLU A 127 -14.04 -6.73 -1.85
C GLU A 127 -14.54 -5.29 -2.01
N PRO A 128 -13.82 -4.32 -2.64
CA PRO A 128 -14.35 -2.96 -2.79
C PRO A 128 -15.66 -2.87 -3.58
N PHE A 129 -15.97 -3.85 -4.42
CA PHE A 129 -17.21 -3.88 -5.19
C PHE A 129 -18.34 -4.67 -4.52
N LEU A 130 -18.02 -5.37 -3.41
CA LEU A 130 -18.94 -6.24 -2.68
C LEU A 130 -19.44 -5.62 -1.37
N LEU A 131 -18.90 -4.46 -0.98
CA LEU A 131 -19.30 -3.62 0.16
C LEU A 131 -20.44 -2.67 -0.20
#